data_AF-A0A0P1KSD2-F1
#
_entry.id   AF-A0A0P1KSD2-F1
#
_cell.length_a   1.000
_cell.length_b   1.000
_cell.length_c   1.000
_cell.angle_alpha   90.00
_cell.angle_beta   90.00
_cell.angle_gamma   90.00
#
_symmetry.space_group_name_H-M   'P 1'
#
loop_
_entity.id
_entity.type
_entity.pdbx_description
1 polymer ?
#
loop_
_entity_poly.entity_id
_entity_poly.type
_entity_poly.pdbx_seq_one_letter_code
_entity_poly.pdbx_strand_id
1 'polypeptide(L)'
;MDLLDESWDLPVSKNVSRELFAAYAENEAFNVDNFLLENNFQYVPLNTLTKDLQDLTQQMDKAMLETSSSSYNDFTKLCEQFSDSAEARPELQGVRIDIAKFLDQLRDLKDTTISNTREVVTDTVDYLRTLERLSETLEECKALSSMMELGRKLCKRLDSLCHETDLEVSLCSDLVLQIHRISTQSHALLLKMQETESPFLTQIRIENQSIADQFRSCLHYLCDKCLEEPAGTEELGATLAQLLVPSS
;
A
#
# COMPACT_ATOMS: atom_id res chain seq x y z
N MET A 1 34.40 -58.53 113.30
CA MET A 1 34.29 -57.11 113.64
C MET A 1 33.19 -56.56 112.76
N ASP A 2 32.09 -56.15 113.38
CA ASP A 2 30.98 -55.43 112.79
C ASP A 2 31.43 -54.13 112.15
N LEU A 3 30.87 -53.79 110.98
CA LEU A 3 30.72 -52.42 110.45
C LEU A 3 29.59 -52.45 109.40
N LEU A 4 28.34 -52.30 109.89
CA LEU A 4 27.20 -51.49 109.41
C LEU A 4 27.21 -51.08 107.91
N ASP A 5 26.11 -51.18 107.15
CA ASP A 5 24.98 -50.24 107.34
C ASP A 5 23.63 -50.78 106.80
N GLU A 6 22.58 -50.66 107.61
CA GLU A 6 21.17 -51.07 107.38
C GLU A 6 20.39 -50.05 106.50
N SER A 7 21.04 -49.35 105.57
CA SER A 7 20.40 -48.28 104.77
C SER A 7 20.24 -48.57 103.28
N TRP A 8 20.40 -49.82 102.84
CA TRP A 8 20.20 -50.16 101.43
C TRP A 8 18.70 -50.32 101.13
N ASP A 9 18.01 -49.18 101.01
CA ASP A 9 16.73 -49.07 100.33
C ASP A 9 16.92 -49.61 98.90
N LEU A 10 16.48 -50.85 98.68
CA LEU A 10 16.46 -51.47 97.36
C LEU A 10 15.64 -50.57 96.42
N PRO A 11 16.15 -50.22 95.21
CA PRO A 11 15.40 -49.36 94.30
C PRO A 11 14.09 -50.04 93.93
N VAL A 12 12.98 -49.51 94.44
CA VAL A 12 11.64 -49.97 94.09
C VAL A 12 11.40 -49.60 92.63
N SER A 13 11.22 -50.62 91.79
CA SER A 13 10.98 -50.51 90.35
C SER A 13 9.81 -49.57 90.03
N LYS A 14 10.08 -48.40 89.43
CA LYS A 14 9.05 -47.56 88.82
C LYS A 14 8.69 -48.13 87.45
N ASN A 15 7.41 -48.40 87.21
CA ASN A 15 6.91 -48.78 85.88
C ASN A 15 7.00 -47.56 84.96
N VAL A 16 7.70 -47.69 83.83
CA VAL A 16 7.78 -46.63 82.80
C VAL A 16 6.42 -46.47 82.13
N SER A 17 5.79 -45.30 82.28
CA SER A 17 4.53 -44.96 81.60
C SER A 17 4.78 -44.10 80.36
N ARG A 18 3.85 -44.13 79.40
CA ARG A 18 3.89 -43.33 78.16
C ARG A 18 3.99 -41.82 78.43
N GLU A 19 3.44 -41.37 79.55
CA GLU A 19 3.49 -39.98 80.02
C GLU A 19 4.92 -39.57 80.44
N LEU A 20 5.68 -40.49 81.02
CA LEU A 20 7.05 -40.27 81.47
C LEU A 20 8.02 -40.15 80.28
N PHE A 21 7.76 -40.91 79.21
CA PHE A 21 8.51 -40.80 77.95
C PHE A 21 8.21 -39.49 77.20
N ALA A 22 6.94 -39.09 77.15
CA ALA A 22 6.53 -37.83 76.52
C ALA A 22 7.17 -36.61 77.22
N ALA A 23 7.24 -36.61 78.55
CA ALA A 23 7.86 -35.53 79.32
C ALA A 23 9.38 -35.38 79.07
N TYR A 24 10.08 -36.47 78.75
CA TYR A 24 11.52 -36.43 78.44
C TYR A 24 11.82 -36.12 76.96
N ALA A 25 10.88 -36.42 76.06
CA ALA A 25 11.02 -36.19 74.62
C ALA A 25 10.81 -34.72 74.20
N GLU A 26 10.23 -33.87 75.07
CA GLU A 26 10.10 -32.42 74.82
C GLU A 26 11.44 -31.68 74.89
N ASN A 27 12.50 -32.29 75.44
CA ASN A 27 13.85 -31.74 75.37
C ASN A 27 14.54 -32.18 74.07
N GLU A 28 15.05 -31.22 73.29
CA GLU A 28 15.60 -31.40 71.93
C GLU A 28 16.76 -32.42 71.80
N ALA A 29 17.30 -32.93 72.91
CA ALA A 29 18.33 -33.97 72.93
C ALA A 29 17.91 -35.15 73.80
N PHE A 30 16.92 -35.92 73.34
CA PHE A 30 16.52 -37.17 73.99
C PHE A 30 17.63 -38.22 73.86
N ASN A 31 18.40 -38.42 74.94
CA ASN A 31 19.43 -39.45 75.02
C ASN A 31 18.84 -40.73 75.61
N VAL A 32 18.54 -41.68 74.71
CA VAL A 32 17.95 -42.99 75.02
C VAL A 32 18.78 -43.75 76.05
N ASP A 33 20.12 -43.69 75.95
CA ASP A 33 21.01 -44.43 76.83
C ASP A 33 20.93 -43.92 78.28
N ASN A 34 20.83 -42.59 78.45
CA ASN A 34 20.73 -41.97 79.78
C ASN A 34 19.35 -42.22 80.42
N PHE A 35 18.28 -42.22 79.62
CA PHE A 35 16.92 -42.52 80.08
C PHE A 35 16.75 -43.99 80.53
N LEU A 36 17.37 -44.94 79.81
CA LEU A 36 17.34 -46.36 80.14
C LEU A 36 18.24 -46.72 81.34
N LEU A 37 19.36 -46.00 81.51
CA LEU A 37 20.23 -46.09 82.68
C LEU A 37 19.51 -45.63 83.96
N GLU A 38 18.78 -44.51 83.90
CA GLU A 38 18.05 -43.96 85.05
C GLU A 38 16.79 -44.78 85.40
N ASN A 39 16.16 -45.43 84.42
CA ASN A 39 14.94 -46.23 84.62
C ASN A 39 15.20 -47.73 84.49
N ASN A 40 16.25 -48.17 85.18
CA ASN A 40 16.50 -49.55 85.59
C ASN A 40 16.33 -50.61 84.48
N PHE A 41 16.94 -50.37 83.31
CA PHE A 41 17.16 -51.34 82.24
C PHE A 41 15.96 -52.28 81.99
N GLN A 42 14.79 -51.70 81.70
CA GLN A 42 13.67 -52.48 81.17
C GLN A 42 14.03 -52.94 79.74
N TYR A 43 14.75 -54.06 79.67
CA TYR A 43 15.02 -54.78 78.43
C TYR A 43 13.69 -55.31 77.89
N VAL A 44 12.97 -54.48 77.14
CA VAL A 44 11.96 -54.97 76.21
C VAL A 44 12.71 -55.77 75.16
N PRO A 45 12.33 -57.03 74.88
CA PRO A 45 13.02 -57.82 73.86
C PRO A 45 13.02 -57.04 72.55
N LEU A 46 14.20 -56.85 71.95
CA LEU A 46 14.38 -56.07 70.71
C LEU A 46 13.36 -56.48 69.63
N ASN A 47 13.04 -57.77 69.58
CA ASN A 47 12.06 -58.36 68.66
C ASN A 47 10.64 -57.79 68.80
N THR A 48 10.21 -57.43 70.00
CA THR A 48 8.87 -56.86 70.23
C THR A 48 8.83 -55.40 69.76
N LEU A 49 9.88 -54.63 70.05
CA LEU A 49 10.02 -53.25 69.56
C LEU A 49 10.16 -53.20 68.03
N THR A 50 10.92 -54.11 67.44
CA THR A 50 11.05 -54.22 65.97
C THR A 50 9.71 -54.51 65.32
N LYS A 51 8.90 -55.38 65.93
CA LYS A 51 7.56 -55.69 65.42
C LYS A 51 6.63 -54.47 65.51
N ASP A 52 6.62 -53.79 66.64
CA ASP A 52 5.78 -52.60 66.82
C ASP A 52 6.21 -51.44 65.91
N LEU A 53 7.52 -51.28 65.65
CA LEU A 53 8.04 -50.31 64.67
C LEU A 53 7.66 -50.69 63.23
N GLN A 54 7.69 -51.98 62.88
CA GLN A 54 7.25 -52.44 61.56
C GLN A 54 5.76 -52.21 61.34
N ASP A 55 4.93 -52.52 62.33
CA ASP A 55 3.48 -52.32 62.27
C ASP A 55 3.14 -50.82 62.19
N LEU A 56 3.86 -49.96 62.92
CA LEU A 56 3.67 -48.51 62.86
C LEU A 56 4.11 -47.94 61.50
N THR A 57 5.23 -48.42 60.95
CA THR A 57 5.74 -47.98 59.64
C THR A 57 4.76 -48.36 58.53
N GLN A 58 4.20 -49.58 58.55
CA GLN A 58 3.17 -49.98 57.60
C GLN A 58 1.90 -49.14 57.71
N GLN A 59 1.47 -48.78 58.92
CA GLN A 59 0.31 -47.92 59.12
C GLN A 59 0.57 -46.49 58.61
N MET A 60 1.77 -45.97 58.82
CA MET A 60 2.17 -44.65 58.34
C MET A 60 2.24 -44.59 56.81
N ASP A 61 2.86 -45.60 56.18
CA ASP A 61 2.95 -45.69 54.72
C ASP A 61 1.56 -45.77 54.09
N LYS A 62 0.65 -46.55 54.69
CA LYS A 62 -0.73 -46.65 54.22
C LYS A 62 -1.49 -45.33 54.36
N ALA A 63 -1.36 -44.66 55.52
CA ALA A 63 -2.03 -43.39 55.77
C ALA A 63 -1.52 -42.28 54.83
N MET A 64 -0.21 -42.23 54.56
CA MET A 64 0.39 -41.28 53.60
C MET A 64 -0.03 -41.57 52.16
N LEU A 65 -0.16 -42.84 51.76
CA LEU A 65 -0.62 -43.20 50.43
C LEU A 65 -2.09 -42.81 50.21
N GLU A 66 -2.96 -43.04 51.21
CA GLU A 66 -4.37 -42.66 51.17
C GLU A 66 -4.56 -41.14 51.14
N THR A 67 -3.82 -40.38 51.96
CA THR A 67 -3.89 -38.90 51.94
C THR A 67 -3.34 -38.32 50.64
N SER A 68 -2.20 -38.82 50.16
CA SER A 68 -1.63 -38.38 48.87
C SER A 68 -2.58 -38.70 47.70
N SER A 69 -3.15 -39.91 47.66
CA SER A 69 -4.11 -40.28 46.64
C SER A 69 -5.39 -39.45 46.69
N SER A 70 -5.87 -39.07 47.87
CA SER A 70 -7.03 -38.18 48.01
C SER A 70 -6.73 -36.78 47.49
N SER A 71 -5.57 -36.20 47.85
CA SER A 71 -5.17 -34.87 47.38
C SER A 71 -4.96 -34.80 45.88
N TYR A 72 -4.40 -35.85 45.25
CA TYR A 72 -4.30 -35.91 43.79
C TYR A 72 -5.67 -35.96 43.12
N ASN A 73 -6.62 -36.71 43.69
CA ASN A 73 -7.96 -36.84 43.14
C ASN A 73 -8.73 -35.50 43.21
N ASP A 74 -8.58 -34.78 44.31
CA ASP A 74 -9.16 -33.44 44.49
C ASP A 74 -8.52 -32.40 43.54
N PHE A 75 -7.22 -32.51 43.27
CA PHE A 75 -6.53 -31.68 42.29
C PHE A 75 -7.03 -31.92 40.86
N THR A 76 -7.21 -33.19 40.45
CA THR A 76 -7.79 -33.52 39.14
C THR A 76 -9.22 -33.02 38.98
N LYS A 77 -10.06 -33.11 40.01
CA LYS A 77 -11.43 -32.56 39.99
C LYS A 77 -11.44 -31.05 39.84
N LEU A 78 -10.49 -30.37 40.47
CA LEU A 78 -10.31 -28.92 40.31
C LEU A 78 -9.94 -28.59 38.86
N CYS A 79 -8.97 -29.31 38.28
CA CYS A 79 -8.56 -29.10 36.89
C CYS A 79 -9.69 -29.37 35.88
N GLU A 80 -10.53 -30.40 36.11
CA GLU A 80 -11.69 -30.68 35.28
C GLU A 80 -12.72 -29.54 35.32
N GLN A 81 -12.99 -28.97 36.50
CA GLN A 81 -13.91 -27.83 36.66
C GLN A 81 -13.45 -26.56 35.94
N PHE A 82 -12.14 -26.37 35.76
CA PHE A 82 -11.59 -25.21 35.04
C PHE A 82 -11.33 -25.47 33.55
N SER A 83 -11.32 -26.73 33.09
CA SER A 83 -11.14 -27.05 31.65
C SER A 83 -12.38 -26.70 30.81
N ASP A 84 -13.54 -26.61 31.45
CA ASP A 84 -14.85 -26.29 30.87
C ASP A 84 -15.25 -24.82 31.05
N SER A 85 -14.29 -23.88 31.20
CA SER A 85 -14.59 -22.44 31.16
C SER A 85 -15.10 -22.05 29.76
N ALA A 86 -16.41 -22.18 29.58
CA ALA A 86 -17.16 -22.17 28.33
C ALA A 86 -17.32 -20.78 27.68
N GLU A 87 -16.78 -19.70 28.27
CA GLU A 87 -16.90 -18.34 27.71
C GLU A 87 -15.87 -18.03 26.62
N ALA A 88 -14.61 -18.45 26.78
CA ALA A 88 -13.55 -18.07 25.83
C ALA A 88 -13.67 -18.77 24.46
N ARG A 89 -14.23 -19.99 24.41
CA ARG A 89 -14.39 -20.77 23.17
C ARG A 89 -15.38 -20.15 22.17
N PRO A 90 -16.62 -19.80 22.54
CA PRO A 90 -17.56 -19.17 21.62
C PRO A 90 -17.11 -17.77 21.19
N GLU A 91 -16.45 -17.00 22.06
CA GLU A 91 -15.86 -15.71 21.69
C GLU A 91 -14.73 -15.87 20.67
N LEU A 92 -13.80 -16.81 20.88
CA LEU A 92 -12.75 -17.15 19.90
C LEU A 92 -13.34 -17.65 18.56
N GLN A 93 -14.45 -18.36 18.61
CA GLN A 93 -15.14 -18.84 17.42
C GLN A 93 -15.84 -17.69 16.68
N GLY A 94 -16.43 -16.74 17.41
CA GLY A 94 -16.95 -15.48 16.87
C GLY A 94 -15.87 -14.64 16.20
N VAL A 95 -14.75 -14.42 16.90
CA VAL A 95 -13.58 -13.69 16.36
C VAL A 95 -13.05 -14.36 15.10
N ARG A 96 -12.99 -15.70 15.06
CA ARG A 96 -12.57 -16.44 13.86
C ARG A 96 -13.52 -16.24 12.68
N ILE A 97 -14.83 -16.20 12.92
CA ILE A 97 -15.84 -15.92 11.90
C ILE A 97 -15.71 -14.47 11.40
N ASP A 98 -15.48 -13.52 12.30
CA ASP A 98 -15.32 -12.11 11.94
C ASP A 98 -14.03 -11.86 11.14
N ILE A 99 -12.93 -12.52 11.51
CA ILE A 99 -11.68 -12.49 10.73
C ILE A 99 -11.90 -13.08 9.33
N ALA A 100 -12.63 -14.20 9.22
CA ALA A 100 -12.93 -14.80 7.92
C ALA A 100 -13.76 -13.86 7.04
N LYS A 101 -14.82 -13.25 7.60
CA LYS A 101 -15.62 -12.23 6.90
C LYS A 101 -14.79 -11.02 6.49
N PHE A 102 -13.91 -10.54 7.36
CA PHE A 102 -13.04 -9.42 7.05
C PHE A 102 -12.06 -9.77 5.92
N LEU A 103 -11.48 -10.96 5.92
CA LEU A 103 -10.61 -11.43 4.84
C LEU A 103 -11.36 -11.55 3.50
N ASP A 104 -12.59 -12.05 3.52
CA ASP A 104 -13.43 -12.09 2.32
C ASP A 104 -13.76 -10.68 1.81
N GLN A 105 -14.13 -9.75 2.70
CA GLN A 105 -14.34 -8.34 2.35
C GLN A 105 -13.08 -7.68 1.78
N LEU A 106 -11.91 -8.01 2.33
CA LEU A 106 -10.62 -7.47 1.89
C LEU A 106 -10.21 -8.05 0.53
N ARG A 107 -10.54 -9.32 0.27
CA ARG A 107 -10.39 -9.94 -1.05
C ARG A 107 -11.31 -9.28 -2.07
N ASP A 108 -12.59 -9.11 -1.75
CA ASP A 108 -13.55 -8.44 -2.66
C ASP A 108 -13.11 -7.00 -2.95
N LEU A 109 -12.69 -6.24 -1.93
CA LEU A 109 -12.17 -4.88 -2.11
C LEU A 109 -10.96 -4.85 -3.05
N LYS A 110 -10.01 -5.77 -2.87
CA LYS A 110 -8.79 -5.84 -3.68
C LYS A 110 -9.09 -6.27 -5.11
N ASP A 111 -9.81 -7.36 -5.28
CA ASP A 111 -9.94 -8.03 -6.58
C ASP A 111 -11.02 -7.38 -7.44
N THR A 112 -12.08 -6.80 -6.83
CA THR A 112 -13.16 -6.15 -7.58
C THR A 112 -13.05 -4.64 -7.54
N THR A 113 -13.12 -4.02 -6.35
CA THR A 113 -13.24 -2.56 -6.26
C THR A 113 -11.98 -1.84 -6.75
N ILE A 114 -10.79 -2.28 -6.31
CA ILE A 114 -9.53 -1.67 -6.74
C ILE A 114 -9.27 -1.94 -8.23
N SER A 115 -9.53 -3.15 -8.71
CA SER A 115 -9.36 -3.48 -10.13
C SER A 115 -10.29 -2.65 -11.03
N ASN A 116 -11.58 -2.60 -10.69
CA ASN A 116 -12.57 -1.80 -11.43
C ASN A 116 -12.24 -0.31 -11.37
N THR A 117 -11.81 0.20 -10.21
CA THR A 117 -11.40 1.61 -10.08
C THR A 117 -10.19 1.90 -10.95
N ARG A 118 -9.21 0.99 -11.01
CA ARG A 118 -8.04 1.13 -11.86
C ARG A 118 -8.42 1.16 -13.34
N GLU A 119 -9.32 0.29 -13.77
CA GLU A 119 -9.84 0.27 -15.15
C GLU A 119 -10.52 1.61 -15.49
N VAL A 120 -11.47 2.04 -14.66
CA VAL A 120 -12.17 3.33 -14.85
C VAL A 120 -11.20 4.51 -14.89
N VAL A 121 -10.20 4.53 -14.00
CA VAL A 121 -9.17 5.58 -14.00
C VAL A 121 -8.33 5.52 -15.27
N THR A 122 -7.97 4.33 -15.74
CA THR A 122 -7.19 4.16 -16.98
C THR A 122 -7.97 4.65 -18.19
N ASP A 123 -9.23 4.23 -18.32
CA ASP A 123 -10.13 4.69 -19.39
C ASP A 123 -10.34 6.21 -19.33
N THR A 124 -10.47 6.76 -18.13
CA THR A 124 -10.60 8.22 -17.94
C THR A 124 -9.33 8.95 -18.36
N VAL A 125 -8.15 8.43 -18.02
CA VAL A 125 -6.87 9.03 -18.43
C VAL A 125 -6.69 8.95 -19.94
N ASP A 126 -7.03 7.82 -20.56
CA ASP A 126 -6.94 7.67 -22.01
C ASP A 126 -7.94 8.57 -22.73
N TYR A 127 -9.16 8.71 -22.20
CA TYR A 127 -10.12 9.69 -22.67
C TYR A 127 -9.57 11.12 -22.57
N LEU A 128 -9.01 11.51 -21.43
CA LEU A 128 -8.41 12.84 -21.25
C LEU A 128 -7.26 13.10 -22.24
N ARG A 129 -6.41 12.11 -22.51
CA ARG A 129 -5.36 12.22 -23.54
C ARG A 129 -5.94 12.41 -24.94
N THR A 130 -7.02 11.71 -25.27
CA THR A 130 -7.68 11.92 -26.56
C THR A 130 -8.31 13.30 -26.66
N LEU A 131 -8.86 13.81 -25.56
CA LEU A 131 -9.42 15.16 -25.47
C LEU A 131 -8.35 16.24 -25.62
N GLU A 132 -7.19 16.04 -25.01
CA GLU A 132 -6.02 16.92 -25.14
C GLU A 132 -5.56 16.99 -26.60
N ARG A 133 -5.39 15.83 -27.27
CA ARG A 133 -5.07 15.77 -28.70
C ARG A 133 -6.11 16.49 -29.56
N LEU A 134 -7.41 16.31 -29.26
CA LEU A 134 -8.48 17.02 -29.96
C LEU A 134 -8.40 18.54 -29.74
N SER A 135 -8.09 18.99 -28.52
CA SER A 135 -7.90 20.40 -28.22
C SER A 135 -6.72 21.01 -28.99
N GLU A 136 -5.59 20.29 -29.10
CA GLU A 136 -4.44 20.73 -29.90
C GLU A 136 -4.82 20.90 -31.37
N THR A 137 -5.48 19.90 -31.97
CA THR A 137 -5.94 19.97 -33.37
C THR A 137 -6.95 21.09 -33.60
N LEU A 138 -7.76 21.42 -32.59
CA LEU A 138 -8.72 22.53 -32.66
C LEU A 138 -8.00 23.88 -32.65
N GLU A 139 -6.96 24.05 -31.83
CA GLU A 139 -6.16 25.28 -31.84
C GLU A 139 -5.41 25.45 -33.17
N GLU A 140 -4.89 24.35 -33.74
CA GLU A 140 -4.31 24.38 -35.10
C GLU A 140 -5.35 24.80 -36.15
N CYS A 141 -6.58 24.28 -36.08
CA CYS A 141 -7.69 24.68 -36.95
C CYS A 141 -8.04 26.17 -36.82
N LYS A 142 -8.08 26.71 -35.60
CA LYS A 142 -8.36 28.14 -35.36
C LYS A 142 -7.25 29.02 -35.91
N ALA A 143 -6.00 28.66 -35.67
CA ALA A 143 -4.84 29.37 -36.21
C ALA A 143 -4.88 29.36 -37.75
N LEU A 144 -5.17 28.22 -38.35
CA LEU A 144 -5.33 28.08 -39.80
C LEU A 144 -6.46 28.95 -40.36
N SER A 145 -7.62 28.97 -39.71
CA SER A 145 -8.75 29.83 -40.11
C SER A 145 -8.39 31.32 -40.05
N SER A 146 -7.69 31.76 -38.99
CA SER A 146 -7.22 33.14 -38.87
C SER A 146 -6.21 33.49 -39.96
N MET A 147 -5.29 32.57 -40.28
CA MET A 147 -4.33 32.73 -41.39
C MET A 147 -5.03 32.82 -42.75
N MET A 148 -6.07 32.01 -43.00
CA MET A 148 -6.88 32.11 -44.22
C MET A 148 -7.60 33.45 -44.32
N GLU A 149 -8.17 33.96 -43.23
CA GLU A 149 -8.85 35.25 -43.22
C GLU A 149 -7.86 36.40 -43.50
N LEU A 150 -6.67 36.34 -42.90
CA LEU A 150 -5.59 37.30 -43.16
C LEU A 150 -5.12 37.22 -44.61
N GLY A 151 -4.83 36.02 -45.12
CA GLY A 151 -4.42 35.80 -46.51
C GLY A 151 -5.45 36.33 -47.51
N ARG A 152 -6.74 36.11 -47.25
CA ARG A 152 -7.84 36.67 -48.05
C ARG A 152 -7.85 38.19 -48.05
N LYS A 153 -7.66 38.82 -46.88
CA LYS A 153 -7.60 40.29 -46.77
C LYS A 153 -6.39 40.85 -47.53
N LEU A 154 -5.24 40.21 -47.40
CA LEU A 154 -4.01 40.61 -48.10
C LEU A 154 -4.15 40.44 -49.61
N CYS A 155 -4.68 39.31 -50.11
CA CYS A 155 -4.93 39.12 -51.54
C CYS A 155 -5.88 40.19 -52.11
N LYS A 156 -6.97 40.53 -51.40
CA LYS A 156 -7.88 41.61 -51.83
C LYS A 156 -7.20 42.97 -51.89
N ARG A 157 -6.27 43.24 -50.96
CA ARG A 157 -5.51 44.50 -50.95
C ARG A 157 -4.46 44.55 -52.04
N LEU A 158 -3.78 43.43 -52.29
CA LEU A 158 -2.86 43.30 -53.41
C LEU A 158 -3.60 43.48 -54.74
N ASP A 159 -4.75 42.83 -54.90
CA ASP A 159 -5.60 42.98 -56.09
C ASP A 159 -6.04 44.44 -56.29
N SER A 160 -6.46 45.16 -55.24
CA SER A 160 -6.77 46.59 -55.36
C SER A 160 -5.56 47.43 -55.78
N LEU A 161 -4.38 47.17 -55.21
CA LEU A 161 -3.13 47.89 -55.53
C LEU A 161 -2.67 47.63 -56.96
N CYS A 162 -2.85 46.41 -57.47
CA CYS A 162 -2.56 46.07 -58.86
C CYS A 162 -3.33 46.99 -59.84
N HIS A 163 -4.58 47.30 -59.53
CA HIS A 163 -5.46 48.13 -60.38
C HIS A 163 -5.26 49.64 -60.20
N GLU A 164 -4.43 50.07 -59.25
CA GLU A 164 -4.08 51.49 -59.08
C GLU A 164 -2.99 51.93 -60.09
N THR A 165 -3.03 53.21 -60.47
CA THR A 165 -2.15 53.80 -61.48
C THR A 165 -0.72 54.03 -60.97
N ASP A 166 -0.56 54.30 -59.68
CA ASP A 166 0.74 54.52 -59.03
C ASP A 166 1.04 53.30 -58.14
N LEU A 167 1.81 52.34 -58.67
CA LEU A 167 2.13 51.12 -57.95
C LEU A 167 3.30 51.34 -56.97
N GLU A 168 3.05 51.20 -55.67
CA GLU A 168 4.13 51.16 -54.68
C GLU A 168 4.83 49.79 -54.71
N VAL A 169 5.94 49.72 -55.47
CA VAL A 169 6.72 48.49 -55.73
C VAL A 169 7.19 47.80 -54.44
N SER A 170 7.64 48.57 -53.44
CA SER A 170 8.07 48.05 -52.13
C SER A 170 6.92 47.41 -51.35
N LEU A 171 5.74 48.05 -51.33
CA LEU A 171 4.57 47.53 -50.63
C LEU A 171 4.03 46.26 -51.31
N CYS A 172 4.01 46.22 -52.64
CA CYS A 172 3.62 45.03 -53.40
C CYS A 172 4.59 43.86 -53.15
N SER A 173 5.90 44.11 -53.09
CA SER A 173 6.92 43.11 -52.79
C SER A 173 6.69 42.50 -51.39
N ASP A 174 6.48 43.34 -50.38
CA ASP A 174 6.22 42.89 -49.01
C ASP A 174 4.92 42.09 -48.89
N LEU A 175 3.85 42.57 -49.54
CA LEU A 175 2.56 41.87 -49.55
C LEU A 175 2.67 40.49 -50.21
N VAL A 176 3.39 40.40 -51.32
CA VAL A 176 3.61 39.15 -52.05
C VAL A 176 4.38 38.15 -51.17
N LEU A 177 5.43 38.58 -50.47
CA LEU A 177 6.18 37.74 -49.53
C LEU A 177 5.32 37.25 -48.36
N GLN A 178 4.51 38.14 -47.77
CA GLN A 178 3.62 37.77 -46.66
C GLN A 178 2.53 36.79 -47.09
N ILE A 179 1.92 36.99 -48.27
CA ILE A 179 0.92 36.06 -48.81
C ILE A 179 1.55 34.70 -49.10
N HIS A 180 2.74 34.67 -49.70
CA HIS A 180 3.45 33.41 -49.95
C HIS A 180 3.80 32.65 -48.66
N ARG A 181 4.26 33.37 -47.62
CA ARG A 181 4.51 32.78 -46.29
C ARG A 181 3.24 32.18 -45.69
N ILE A 182 2.12 32.92 -45.74
CA ILE A 182 0.83 32.43 -45.23
C ILE A 182 0.38 31.20 -46.02
N SER A 183 0.50 31.22 -47.35
CA SER A 183 0.09 30.11 -48.23
C SER A 183 0.91 28.83 -47.97
N THR A 184 2.24 28.95 -47.84
CA THR A 184 3.13 27.82 -47.54
C THR A 184 2.90 27.24 -46.15
N GLN A 185 2.78 28.09 -45.13
CA GLN A 185 2.48 27.65 -43.75
C GLN A 185 1.11 26.98 -43.65
N SER A 186 0.11 27.52 -44.34
CA SER A 186 -1.25 26.98 -44.35
C SER A 186 -1.32 25.65 -45.09
N HIS A 187 -0.60 25.51 -46.20
CA HIS A 187 -0.49 24.25 -46.92
C HIS A 187 0.20 23.18 -46.07
N ALA A 188 1.27 23.52 -45.35
CA ALA A 188 1.95 22.59 -44.45
C ALA A 188 1.06 22.11 -43.30
N LEU A 189 0.25 23.00 -42.69
CA LEU A 189 -0.73 22.61 -41.68
C LEU A 189 -1.85 21.74 -42.26
N LEU A 190 -2.36 22.06 -43.45
CA LEU A 190 -3.36 21.25 -44.12
C LEU A 190 -2.87 19.84 -44.46
N LEU A 191 -1.59 19.68 -44.78
CA LEU A 191 -0.97 18.36 -44.99
C LEU A 191 -0.88 17.55 -43.70
N LYS A 192 -0.52 18.18 -42.57
CA LYS A 192 -0.54 17.50 -41.26
C LYS A 192 -1.93 16.99 -40.90
N MET A 193 -2.98 17.69 -41.34
CA MET A 193 -4.39 17.36 -41.07
C MET A 193 -5.04 16.58 -42.22
N GLN A 194 -4.26 15.94 -43.10
CA GLN A 194 -4.79 15.30 -44.30
C GLN A 194 -5.78 14.16 -43.99
N GLU A 195 -5.47 13.37 -42.96
CA GLU A 195 -6.25 12.20 -42.53
C GLU A 195 -7.54 12.55 -41.78
N THR A 196 -7.71 13.81 -41.37
CA THR A 196 -8.91 14.23 -40.65
C THR A 196 -10.00 14.63 -41.63
N GLU A 197 -11.01 13.76 -41.79
CA GLU A 197 -12.20 14.07 -42.59
C GLU A 197 -13.20 14.90 -41.78
N SER A 198 -13.16 16.22 -41.97
CA SER A 198 -14.11 17.15 -41.37
C SER A 198 -14.65 18.11 -42.43
N PRO A 199 -15.97 18.38 -42.47
CA PRO A 199 -16.55 19.34 -43.41
C PRO A 199 -15.91 20.73 -43.29
N PHE A 200 -15.46 21.10 -42.09
CA PHE A 200 -14.75 22.34 -41.84
C PHE A 200 -13.38 22.38 -42.55
N LEU A 201 -12.60 21.29 -42.48
CA LEU A 201 -11.32 21.21 -43.17
C LEU A 201 -11.50 21.20 -44.69
N THR A 202 -12.58 20.58 -45.19
CA THR A 202 -12.94 20.66 -46.60
C THR A 202 -13.21 22.10 -47.03
N GLN A 203 -13.96 22.87 -46.23
CA GLN A 203 -14.18 24.29 -46.48
C GLN A 203 -12.85 25.07 -46.48
N ILE A 204 -11.99 24.87 -45.48
CA ILE A 204 -10.68 25.54 -45.42
C ILE A 204 -9.81 25.18 -46.64
N ARG A 205 -9.83 23.91 -47.10
CA ARG A 205 -9.08 23.51 -48.30
C ARG A 205 -9.57 24.25 -49.55
N ILE A 206 -10.89 24.36 -49.71
CA ILE A 206 -11.51 25.13 -50.80
C ILE A 206 -11.11 26.61 -50.71
N GLU A 207 -11.16 27.18 -49.51
CA GLU A 207 -10.75 28.58 -49.30
C GLU A 207 -9.27 28.80 -49.60
N ASN A 208 -8.39 27.90 -49.17
CA ASN A 208 -6.96 27.97 -49.45
C ASN A 208 -6.67 27.86 -50.96
N GLN A 209 -7.38 27.00 -51.67
CA GLN A 209 -7.29 26.93 -53.14
C GLN A 209 -7.77 28.24 -53.79
N SER A 210 -8.89 28.79 -53.33
CA SER A 210 -9.40 30.07 -53.83
C SER A 210 -8.42 31.23 -53.60
N ILE A 211 -7.77 31.29 -52.43
CA ILE A 211 -6.74 32.29 -52.12
C ILE A 211 -5.51 32.08 -53.01
N ALA A 212 -5.08 30.84 -53.23
CA ALA A 212 -3.96 30.53 -54.11
C ALA A 212 -4.23 30.94 -55.56
N ASP A 213 -5.45 30.73 -56.05
CA ASP A 213 -5.83 31.13 -57.41
C ASP A 213 -5.92 32.65 -57.55
N GLN A 214 -6.48 33.35 -56.55
CA GLN A 214 -6.45 34.82 -56.52
C GLN A 214 -5.03 35.38 -56.48
N PHE A 215 -4.16 34.77 -55.67
CA PHE A 215 -2.76 35.16 -55.59
C PHE A 215 -2.04 34.93 -56.92
N ARG A 216 -2.27 33.80 -57.60
CA ARG A 216 -1.73 33.56 -58.95
C ARG A 216 -2.17 34.61 -59.95
N SER A 217 -3.45 34.99 -59.96
CA SER A 217 -3.94 36.06 -60.83
C SER A 217 -3.24 37.39 -60.56
N CYS A 218 -3.02 37.74 -59.29
CA CYS A 218 -2.26 38.94 -58.93
C CYS A 218 -0.80 38.86 -59.39
N LEU A 219 -0.15 37.70 -59.21
CA LEU A 219 1.23 37.49 -59.66
C LEU A 219 1.35 37.59 -61.18
N HIS A 220 0.40 37.04 -61.94
CA HIS A 220 0.38 37.18 -63.40
C HIS A 220 0.29 38.64 -63.81
N TYR A 221 -0.61 39.41 -63.21
CA TYR A 221 -0.74 40.83 -63.47
C TYR A 221 0.53 41.62 -63.13
N LEU A 222 1.15 41.33 -61.99
CA LEU A 222 2.41 41.96 -61.57
C LEU A 222 3.57 41.59 -62.51
N CYS A 223 3.65 40.34 -62.95
CA CYS A 223 4.62 39.91 -63.96
C CYS A 223 4.44 40.67 -65.29
N ASP A 224 3.19 40.84 -65.74
CA ASP A 224 2.89 41.58 -66.98
C ASP A 224 3.32 43.05 -66.83
N LYS A 225 3.03 43.70 -65.70
CA LYS A 225 3.51 45.06 -65.41
C LYS A 225 5.03 45.17 -65.30
N CYS A 226 5.71 44.19 -64.72
CA CYS A 226 7.17 44.15 -64.66
C CYS A 226 7.82 44.01 -66.05
N LEU A 227 7.14 43.34 -66.99
CA LEU A 227 7.59 43.22 -68.39
C LEU A 227 7.36 44.51 -69.19
N GLU A 228 6.32 45.27 -68.87
CA GLU A 228 6.03 46.57 -69.50
C GLU A 228 7.00 47.67 -69.04
N GLU A 229 7.38 47.69 -67.75
CA GLU A 229 8.27 48.73 -67.20
C GLU A 229 9.41 48.15 -66.31
N PRO A 230 10.44 47.55 -66.92
CA PRO A 230 11.49 46.80 -66.21
C PRO A 230 12.43 47.68 -65.38
N ALA A 231 12.56 48.97 -65.71
CA ALA A 231 13.46 49.89 -65.01
C ALA A 231 12.92 50.38 -63.65
N GLY A 232 11.60 50.30 -63.44
CA GLY A 232 10.94 50.72 -62.19
C GLY A 232 10.60 49.57 -61.24
N THR A 233 10.69 48.32 -61.69
CA THR A 233 10.13 47.13 -61.02
C THR A 233 11.16 46.05 -60.69
N GLU A 234 12.46 46.39 -60.72
CA GLU A 234 13.58 45.44 -60.54
C GLU A 234 13.53 44.71 -59.19
N GLU A 235 13.13 45.40 -58.10
CA GLU A 235 12.92 44.78 -56.78
C GLU A 235 11.77 43.77 -56.79
N LEU A 236 10.65 44.08 -57.46
CA LEU A 236 9.51 43.17 -57.56
C LEU A 236 9.87 41.94 -58.40
N GLY A 237 10.59 42.14 -59.51
CA GLY A 237 11.09 41.06 -60.36
C GLY A 237 12.03 40.11 -59.61
N ALA A 238 12.92 40.64 -58.77
CA ALA A 238 13.79 39.84 -57.92
C ALA A 238 13.00 39.04 -56.87
N THR A 239 12.01 39.65 -56.23
CA THR A 239 11.13 38.97 -55.26
C THR A 239 10.29 37.88 -55.94
N LEU A 240 9.73 38.14 -57.11
CA LEU A 240 8.97 37.15 -57.89
C LEU A 240 9.84 35.96 -58.33
N ALA A 241 11.09 36.22 -58.71
CA ALA A 241 12.05 35.16 -59.04
C ALA A 241 12.40 34.30 -57.81
N GLN A 242 12.52 34.90 -56.61
CA GLN A 242 12.77 34.15 -55.37
C GLN A 242 11.61 33.21 -55.00
N LEU A 243 10.37 33.58 -55.30
CA LEU A 243 9.18 32.76 -55.03
C LEU A 243 9.06 31.54 -55.95
N LEU A 244 9.69 31.59 -57.13
CA LEU A 244 9.72 30.51 -58.12
C LEU A 244 10.84 29.50 -57.84
N VAL A 245 11.84 29.85 -57.02
CA VAL A 245 12.85 28.89 -56.59
C VAL A 245 12.18 27.94 -55.59
N PRO A 246 12.10 26.63 -55.90
CA PRO A 246 11.53 25.68 -54.96
C PRO A 246 12.38 25.70 -53.70
N SER A 247 11.77 26.05 -52.57
CA SER A 247 12.35 25.81 -51.26
C SER A 247 12.50 24.29 -51.12
N SER A 248 13.71 23.81 -51.41
CA SER A 248 14.18 22.42 -51.20
C SER A 248 14.03 22.00 -49.74
#